data_AF-A0A2H5Y3F3-F1
#
_entry.id   AF-A0A2H5Y3F3-F1
#
_cell.length_a   1.000
_cell.length_b   1.000
_cell.length_c   1.000
_cell.angle_alpha   90.00
_cell.angle_beta   90.00
_cell.angle_gamma   90.00
#
_symmetry.space_group_name_H-M   'P 1'
#
loop_
_entity.id
_entity.type
_entity.pdbx_description
1 polymer ?
#
loop_
_entity_poly.entity_id
_entity_poly.type
_entity_poly.pdbx_seq_one_letter_code
_entity_poly.pdbx_strand_id
1 'polypeptide(L)'
;MPFGGFINALPPGVFILVHLVAFLIGAYFAYQSFRAGAATFGWGFTLYALAEIFYITYHLDITVVLFAHTLAEVLDLLAFIVLFVGISQTALAARRVRA
;
A
#
# COMPACT_ATOMS: atom_id res chain seq x y z
N MET A 1 11.80 29.08 -2.36
CA MET A 1 11.89 27.60 -2.35
C MET A 1 10.59 27.05 -2.90
N PRO A 2 10.57 26.20 -3.94
CA PRO A 2 9.35 25.49 -4.31
C PRO A 2 8.84 24.64 -3.13
N PHE A 3 7.53 24.49 -3.00
CA PHE A 3 6.91 23.65 -1.97
C PHE A 3 7.52 22.24 -2.01
N GLY A 4 7.88 21.70 -0.83
CA GLY A 4 8.43 20.35 -0.72
C GLY A 4 9.94 20.21 -0.95
N GLY A 5 10.67 21.29 -1.27
CA GLY A 5 12.12 21.22 -1.53
C GLY A 5 12.96 20.68 -0.36
N PHE A 6 12.44 20.68 0.86
CA PHE A 6 13.10 20.10 2.04
C PHE A 6 13.28 18.58 1.95
N ILE A 7 12.47 17.87 1.15
CA ILE A 7 12.56 16.42 0.95
C ILE A 7 13.93 16.02 0.37
N ASN A 8 14.50 16.86 -0.49
CA ASN A 8 15.81 16.61 -1.10
C ASN A 8 16.98 16.69 -0.10
N ALA A 9 16.75 17.22 1.10
CA ALA A 9 17.75 17.26 2.17
C ALA A 9 17.69 16.02 3.08
N LEU A 10 16.70 15.14 2.91
CA LEU A 10 16.56 13.94 3.72
C LEU A 10 17.53 12.84 3.25
N PRO A 11 18.20 12.12 4.17
CA PRO A 11 19.01 10.97 3.82
C PRO A 11 18.20 9.85 3.14
N PRO A 12 18.76 9.09 2.18
CA PRO A 12 18.08 7.96 1.53
C PRO A 12 17.46 6.95 2.50
N GLY A 13 18.13 6.71 3.64
CA GLY A 13 17.63 5.81 4.69
C GLY A 13 16.28 6.21 5.30
N VAL A 14 15.91 7.49 5.24
CA VAL A 14 14.58 7.96 5.70
C VAL A 14 13.47 7.38 4.83
N PHE A 15 13.65 7.35 3.51
CA PHE A 15 12.65 6.81 2.59
C PHE A 15 12.48 5.30 2.78
N ILE A 16 13.58 4.57 2.94
CA ILE A 16 13.56 3.13 3.26
C ILE A 16 12.78 2.88 4.56
N LEU A 17 12.99 3.69 5.60
CA LEU A 17 12.29 3.56 6.87
C LEU A 17 10.78 3.79 6.71
N VAL A 18 10.37 4.81 5.95
CA VAL A 18 8.96 5.10 5.68
C VAL A 18 8.29 3.90 5.01
N HIS A 19 8.89 3.37 3.94
CA HIS A 19 8.35 2.22 3.22
C HIS A 19 8.37 0.93 4.08
N LEU A 20 9.38 0.76 4.94
CA LEU A 20 9.41 -0.36 5.88
C LEU A 20 8.26 -0.29 6.89
N VAL A 21 8.00 0.89 7.47
CA VAL A 21 6.89 1.09 8.41
C VAL A 21 5.55 0.87 7.70
N ALA A 22 5.40 1.43 6.49
CA ALA A 22 4.24 1.23 5.64
C ALA A 22 3.99 -0.25 5.32
N PHE A 23 5.04 -0.99 4.93
CA PHE A 23 5.00 -2.43 4.71
C PHE A 23 4.47 -3.17 5.95
N LEU A 24 5.01 -2.87 7.14
CA LEU A 24 4.59 -3.52 8.38
C LEU A 24 3.12 -3.25 8.71
N ILE A 25 2.66 -2.02 8.48
CA ILE A 25 1.25 -1.63 8.65
C ILE A 25 0.37 -2.41 7.67
N GLY A 26 0.74 -2.44 6.39
CA GLY A 26 0.03 -3.20 5.35
C GLY A 26 -0.05 -4.69 5.68
N ALA A 27 1.08 -5.31 6.01
CA ALA A 27 1.16 -6.72 6.37
C ALA A 27 0.32 -7.05 7.61
N TYR A 28 0.34 -6.18 8.62
CA TYR A 28 -0.50 -6.33 9.81
C TYR A 28 -1.99 -6.29 9.45
N PHE A 29 -2.45 -5.30 8.69
CA PHE A 29 -3.87 -5.21 8.31
C PHE A 29 -4.30 -6.31 7.34
N ALA A 30 -3.42 -6.78 6.46
CA ALA A 30 -3.67 -7.96 5.63
C ALA A 30 -3.94 -9.18 6.51
N TYR A 31 -3.04 -9.47 7.46
CA TYR A 31 -3.18 -10.57 8.41
C TYR A 31 -4.48 -10.48 9.22
N GLN A 32 -4.78 -9.32 9.79
CA GLN A 32 -5.99 -9.10 10.57
C GLN A 32 -7.26 -9.29 9.72
N SER A 33 -7.25 -8.81 8.47
CA SER A 33 -8.39 -8.93 7.55
C SER A 33 -8.64 -10.38 7.16
N PHE A 34 -7.61 -11.15 6.83
CA PHE A 34 -7.76 -12.58 6.54
C PHE A 34 -8.27 -13.35 7.75
N ARG A 35 -7.78 -13.06 8.96
CA ARG A 35 -8.29 -13.66 10.20
C ARG A 35 -9.76 -13.35 10.47
N ALA A 36 -10.23 -12.17 10.08
CA ALA A 36 -11.61 -11.75 10.22
C ALA A 36 -12.53 -12.26 9.08
N GLY A 37 -12.01 -13.05 8.13
CA GLY A 37 -12.77 -13.49 6.95
C GLY A 37 -13.04 -12.40 5.91
N ALA A 38 -12.43 -11.22 6.08
CA ALA A 38 -12.57 -10.06 5.20
C ALA A 38 -11.59 -10.15 4.02
N ALA A 39 -11.70 -11.19 3.20
CA ALA A 39 -10.71 -11.54 2.18
C ALA A 39 -10.42 -10.40 1.17
N THR A 40 -11.43 -9.62 0.77
CA THR A 40 -11.25 -8.46 -0.12
C THR A 40 -10.28 -7.44 0.49
N PHE A 41 -10.48 -7.08 1.76
CA PHE A 41 -9.58 -6.18 2.47
C PHE A 41 -8.19 -6.80 2.66
N GLY A 42 -8.13 -8.10 2.96
CA GLY A 42 -6.88 -8.85 3.06
C GLY A 42 -6.03 -8.74 1.80
N TRP A 43 -6.62 -8.96 0.62
CA TRP A 43 -5.91 -8.80 -0.65
C TRP A 43 -5.52 -7.36 -0.95
N GLY A 44 -6.37 -6.38 -0.63
CA GLY A 44 -6.04 -4.97 -0.79
C GLY A 44 -4.80 -4.57 0.01
N PHE A 45 -4.74 -4.97 1.29
CA PHE A 45 -3.58 -4.71 2.14
C PHE A 45 -2.33 -5.52 1.75
N THR A 46 -2.49 -6.73 1.20
CA THR A 46 -1.37 -7.50 0.65
C THR A 46 -0.76 -6.80 -0.56
N LEU A 47 -1.57 -6.29 -1.49
CA LEU A 47 -1.09 -5.54 -2.66
C LEU A 47 -0.33 -4.29 -2.22
N TYR A 48 -0.86 -3.56 -1.23
CA TYR A 48 -0.19 -2.42 -0.62
C TYR A 48 1.16 -2.82 -0.02
N ALA A 49 1.21 -3.87 0.82
CA ALA A 49 2.47 -4.33 1.39
C ALA A 49 3.49 -4.76 0.32
N LEU A 50 3.05 -5.38 -0.79
CA LEU A 50 3.93 -5.70 -1.90
C LEU A 50 4.48 -4.44 -2.58
N ALA A 51 3.66 -3.40 -2.78
CA ALA A 51 4.11 -2.12 -3.32
C ALA A 51 5.27 -1.53 -2.51
N GLU A 52 5.15 -1.55 -1.18
CA GLU A 52 6.17 -1.05 -0.26
C GLU A 52 7.49 -1.82 -0.36
N ILE A 53 7.45 -3.13 -0.61
CA ILE A 53 8.66 -3.91 -0.92
C ILE A 53 9.32 -3.40 -2.22
N PHE A 54 8.54 -3.12 -3.26
CA PHE A 54 9.07 -2.58 -4.51
C PHE A 54 9.69 -1.19 -4.32
N TYR A 55 9.07 -0.31 -3.51
CA TYR A 55 9.67 0.98 -3.15
C TYR A 55 10.99 0.82 -2.37
N ILE A 56 11.09 -0.12 -1.44
CA ILE A 56 12.33 -0.41 -0.73
C ILE A 56 13.42 -0.86 -1.72
N THR A 57 13.09 -1.77 -2.66
CA THR A 57 14.06 -2.21 -3.69
C THR A 57 14.48 -1.08 -4.63
N TYR A 58 13.59 -0.15 -4.91
CA TYR A 58 13.86 1.06 -5.68
C TYR A 58 14.84 1.98 -4.92
N HIS A 59 14.59 2.26 -3.65
CA HIS A 59 15.46 3.13 -2.83
C HIS A 59 16.82 2.53 -2.46
N LEU A 60 16.96 1.20 -2.55
CA LEU A 60 18.23 0.50 -2.33
C LEU A 60 19.05 0.34 -3.61
N ASP A 61 18.57 0.82 -4.76
CA ASP A 61 19.18 0.61 -6.08
C ASP A 61 19.41 -0.89 -6.42
N ILE A 62 18.71 -1.81 -5.73
CA ILE A 62 18.84 -3.26 -5.92
C ILE A 62 18.21 -3.68 -7.25
N THR A 63 17.17 -2.97 -7.68
CA THR A 63 16.55 -3.17 -9.00
C THR A 63 16.97 -2.04 -9.94
N VAL A 64 17.94 -2.32 -10.83
CA VAL A 64 18.23 -1.49 -12.03
C VAL A 64 17.13 -1.67 -13.12
N VAL A 65 16.06 -2.39 -12.80
CA VAL A 65 14.95 -2.61 -13.72
C VAL A 65 14.12 -1.34 -13.72
N LEU A 66 14.02 -0.72 -14.89
CA LEU A 66 13.26 0.49 -15.27
C LEU A 66 11.81 0.62 -14.73
N PHE A 67 11.32 -0.29 -13.89
CA PHE A 67 9.93 -0.43 -13.51
C PHE A 67 9.67 -0.70 -12.02
N ALA A 68 10.65 -0.80 -11.12
CA ALA A 68 10.34 -1.08 -9.71
C ALA A 68 9.43 -0.02 -9.08
N HIS A 69 9.70 1.26 -9.37
CA HIS A 69 8.83 2.37 -8.97
C HIS A 69 7.44 2.24 -9.61
N THR A 70 7.36 2.04 -10.93
CA THR A 70 6.09 1.89 -11.65
C THR A 70 5.29 0.67 -11.16
N LEU A 71 5.94 -0.44 -10.83
CA LEU A 71 5.28 -1.61 -10.26
C LEU A 71 4.72 -1.30 -8.87
N ALA A 72 5.46 -0.56 -8.04
CA ALA A 72 4.96 -0.10 -6.76
C ALA A 72 3.70 0.77 -6.94
N GLU A 73 3.73 1.75 -7.85
CA GLU A 73 2.59 2.62 -8.16
C GLU A 73 1.36 1.84 -8.67
N VAL A 74 1.57 0.84 -9.54
CA VAL A 74 0.48 -0.01 -10.05
C VAL A 74 -0.10 -0.87 -8.92
N LEU A 75 0.75 -1.44 -8.06
CA LEU A 75 0.29 -2.23 -6.92
C LEU A 75 -0.50 -1.38 -5.92
N ASP A 76 -0.08 -0.15 -5.64
CA ASP A 76 -0.83 0.81 -4.82
C ASP A 76 -2.19 1.14 -5.44
N LEU A 77 -2.22 1.39 -6.75
CA LEU A 77 -3.47 1.66 -7.46
C LEU A 77 -4.44 0.47 -7.34
N LEU A 78 -3.95 -0.75 -7.56
CA LEU A 78 -4.74 -1.97 -7.41
C LEU A 78 -5.18 -2.16 -5.95
N ALA A 79 -4.31 -1.90 -4.98
CA ALA A 79 -4.64 -1.95 -3.56
C ALA A 79 -5.80 -1.01 -3.23
N PHE A 80 -5.74 0.24 -3.69
CA PHE A 80 -6.83 1.20 -3.51
C PHE A 80 -8.13 0.71 -4.13
N ILE A 81 -8.11 0.26 -5.39
CA ILE A 81 -9.30 -0.26 -6.06
C ILE A 81 -9.93 -1.39 -5.24
N VAL A 82 -9.12 -2.36 -4.81
CA VAL A 82 -9.60 -3.52 -4.03
C VAL A 82 -10.17 -3.08 -2.67
N LEU A 83 -9.50 -2.17 -1.96
CA LEU A 83 -9.97 -1.64 -0.69
C LEU A 83 -11.30 -0.87 -0.86
N PHE A 84 -11.42 -0.03 -1.89
CA PHE A 84 -12.67 0.70 -2.18
C PHE A 84 -13.81 -0.23 -2.61
N VAL A 85 -13.51 -1.32 -3.33
CA VAL A 85 -14.48 -2.38 -3.60
C VAL A 85 -14.98 -3.00 -2.29
N GLY A 86 -14.08 -3.34 -1.36
CA GLY A 86 -14.45 -3.86 -0.05
C GLY A 86 -15.32 -2.89 0.77
N ILE A 87 -14.97 -1.60 0.76
CA ILE A 87 -15.76 -0.53 1.41
C ILE A 87 -17.15 -0.42 0.77
N SER A 88 -17.21 -0.39 -0.55
CA SER A 88 -18.47 -0.26 -1.30
C SER A 88 -19.40 -1.44 -1.05
N GLN A 89 -18.87 -2.67 -1.08
CA GLN A 89 -19.63 -3.89 -0.77
C GLN A 89 -20.21 -3.84 0.65
N THR A 90 -19.39 -3.41 1.62
CA THR A 90 -19.80 -3.30 3.03
C THR A 90 -20.89 -2.24 3.21
N ALA A 91 -20.73 -1.07 2.60
CA ALA A 91 -21.71 0.01 2.68
C ALA A 91 -23.05 -0.38 2.02
N LEU A 92 -23.02 -1.04 0.86
CA LEU A 92 -24.22 -1.52 0.18
C LEU A 92 -24.94 -2.61 1.00
N ALA A 93 -24.20 -3.55 1.59
CA ALA A 93 -24.76 -4.57 2.47
C ALA A 93 -25.45 -3.93 3.70
N ALA A 94 -24.79 -2.95 4.34
CA ALA A 94 -25.36 -2.23 5.48
C ALA A 94 -26.64 -1.46 5.12
N ARG A 95 -26.72 -0.88 3.92
CA ARG A 95 -27.95 -0.22 3.42
C ARG A 95 -29.11 -1.19 3.25
N ARG A 96 -28.86 -2.39 2.71
CA ARG A 96 -29.90 -3.42 2.51
C ARG A 96 -30.50 -3.91 3.83
N VAL A 97 -29.71 -3.97 4.90
CA VAL A 97 -30.20 -4.37 6.23
C VAL A 97 -31.09 -3.30 6.87
N ARG A 98 -30.94 -2.04 6.47
CA ARG A 98 -31.70 -0.90 7.03
C ARG A 98 -32.97 -0.54 6.23
N ALA A 99 -33.17 -1.12 5.05
CA ALA A 99 -34.33 -0.90 4.19
C ALA A 99 -35.39 -1.96 4.43
#